data_AF-A0A1Y4RYS5-F1
#
_entry.id   AF-A0A1Y4RYS5-F1
#
_cell.length_a   1.000
_cell.length_b   1.000
_cell.length_c   1.000
_cell.angle_alpha   90.00
_cell.angle_beta   90.00
_cell.angle_gamma   90.00
#
_symmetry.space_group_name_H-M   'P 1'
#
loop_
_entity.id
_entity.type
_entity.pdbx_description
1 polymer ?
#
loop_
_entity_poly.entity_id
_entity_poly.type
_entity_poly.pdbx_seq_one_letter_code
_entity_poly.pdbx_strand_id
1 'polypeptide(L)'
;MKKRILSAFLALVLTAGLCTSALAAAPVQDEAAQVLAALDIMSGDENGDLHLERTITRAEFTRMVISASPYRDSAGSAASVAPYPDVPRTHWAAAYVQAAVSAGYVSGYLDGTFRPDNPITLAEGVTMVLTLLGYEKSDFTGAWPAGQMAAYHSLGLDEGITTGQDSAMTRQDALYLFYNLLTARTKTGSFYLNTLEPTRNLVDASGTLDRVALVNAAMDGPMVAESGWQSRLPFDVNTATVYRDGRASTLSAVQLQDVVYWSEPMRTLWAYSKKVTGTLESVSPNVSAPTSITVAGQTYALETQDAIYACSDLGTCRTGDLVTVLLGRSGGAAAVLGSDTSTADSNLVYGMVTQVGNHTYTDEKGNSYTEKAVTLITTTGATATYPVQSNSSFQEGDLVRVTTEGGSVQVKRLNNTSLEGTVSADGKRLGNYTLADNVAILDTYDDSAAIRIYPSRLAGVKLSGSMVRYYSTNEQGEIDQLILKEVTGDMHTYGVLTDVNEVNVGMTTMGSYTVDVNGTETPIVVNNTVYGVKMGPCVVKGSLQAPDRISNLTEVKLDGVSGTTALTSSSQKFPIWEHAAVYEVRNGSYYLSSLDRVTGGDYTLTGYYDKAQNQGGCIRVLLARAQ
;
A
#
# COMPACT_ATOMS: atom_id res chain seq x y z
N MET A 1 -19.42 46.96 8.51
CA MET A 1 -19.87 45.56 8.71
C MET A 1 -20.70 45.11 7.52
N LYS A 2 -20.23 44.04 6.84
CA LYS A 2 -20.99 43.02 6.10
C LYS A 2 -22.21 43.46 5.27
N LYS A 3 -22.14 43.29 3.93
CA LYS A 3 -23.01 42.37 3.16
C LYS A 3 -22.78 42.40 1.64
N ARG A 4 -22.79 41.18 1.06
CA ARG A 4 -23.14 40.77 -0.32
C ARG A 4 -22.10 40.93 -1.44
N ILE A 5 -21.47 39.81 -1.84
CA ILE A 5 -21.40 39.35 -3.25
C ILE A 5 -21.48 37.81 -3.24
N LEU A 6 -22.66 37.31 -3.60
CA LEU A 6 -22.89 35.99 -4.16
C LEU A 6 -22.55 36.08 -5.66
N SER A 7 -22.13 34.97 -6.28
CA SER A 7 -22.02 34.78 -7.76
C SER A 7 -20.69 35.12 -8.44
N ALA A 8 -19.64 34.30 -8.22
CA ALA A 8 -18.44 34.31 -9.08
C ALA A 8 -17.71 32.96 -9.24
N PHE A 9 -18.24 31.84 -8.76
CA PHE A 9 -17.55 30.53 -8.82
C PHE A 9 -18.21 29.48 -9.73
N LEU A 10 -19.16 29.88 -10.60
CA LEU A 10 -19.89 28.95 -11.47
C LEU A 10 -19.79 29.29 -12.98
N ALA A 11 -18.75 30.01 -13.43
CA ALA A 11 -18.63 30.40 -14.83
C ALA A 11 -17.17 30.45 -15.36
N LEU A 12 -16.35 29.44 -15.04
CA LEU A 12 -15.06 29.25 -15.71
C LEU A 12 -14.74 27.78 -16.01
N VAL A 13 -15.76 26.97 -16.34
CA VAL A 13 -15.60 25.57 -16.79
C VAL A 13 -16.28 25.34 -18.17
N LEU A 14 -16.65 26.41 -18.90
CA LEU A 14 -17.41 26.29 -20.16
C LEU A 14 -16.83 27.11 -21.32
N THR A 15 -15.51 27.03 -21.50
CA THR A 15 -14.83 27.37 -22.76
C THR A 15 -13.74 26.35 -23.09
N ALA A 16 -14.10 25.07 -23.16
CA ALA A 16 -13.36 24.06 -23.90
C ALA A 16 -14.00 23.95 -25.29
N GLY A 17 -13.55 24.81 -26.21
CA GLY A 17 -14.11 24.87 -27.54
C GLY A 17 -13.54 26.07 -28.27
N LEU A 18 -12.27 25.98 -28.66
CA LEU A 18 -11.70 26.51 -29.88
C LEU A 18 -10.26 25.96 -29.99
N CYS A 19 -10.02 25.15 -31.02
CA CYS A 19 -8.70 24.72 -31.40
C CYS A 19 -7.82 25.95 -31.64
N THR A 20 -6.78 26.11 -30.83
CA THR A 20 -5.61 26.89 -31.18
C THR A 20 -4.43 25.95 -31.24
N SER A 21 -3.80 25.91 -32.41
CA SER A 21 -2.51 25.28 -32.68
C SER A 21 -1.58 25.38 -31.48
N ALA A 22 -1.04 24.23 -31.06
CA ALA A 22 -0.01 24.14 -30.05
C ALA A 22 1.23 24.94 -30.50
N LEU A 23 1.36 26.18 -30.03
CA LEU A 23 2.68 26.69 -29.71
C LEU A 23 3.07 25.99 -28.41
N ALA A 24 4.15 25.22 -28.45
CA ALA A 24 4.73 24.63 -27.25
C ALA A 24 5.00 25.77 -26.26
N ALA A 25 4.30 25.77 -25.14
CA ALA A 25 4.66 26.62 -24.03
C ALA A 25 6.03 26.11 -23.52
N ALA A 26 6.93 27.03 -23.17
CA ALA A 26 8.21 26.67 -22.56
C ALA A 26 7.96 25.68 -21.40
N PRO A 27 8.83 24.68 -21.20
CA PRO A 27 8.65 23.72 -20.13
C PRO A 27 8.63 24.45 -18.79
N VAL A 28 7.74 24.02 -17.90
CA VAL A 28 7.68 24.60 -16.54
C VAL A 28 8.99 24.26 -15.84
N GLN A 29 9.69 25.27 -15.31
CA GLN A 29 11.04 25.14 -14.73
C GLN A 29 11.17 23.98 -13.72
N ASP A 30 10.20 23.85 -12.81
CA ASP A 30 10.17 22.78 -11.81
C ASP A 30 10.08 21.38 -12.43
N GLU A 31 9.41 21.28 -13.57
CA GLU A 31 9.25 20.02 -14.29
C GLU A 31 10.56 19.62 -14.97
N ALA A 32 11.23 20.57 -15.63
CA ALA A 32 12.53 20.33 -16.24
C ALA A 32 13.56 19.92 -15.18
N ALA A 33 13.52 20.58 -14.03
CA ALA A 33 14.34 20.23 -12.86
C ALA A 33 14.09 18.79 -12.39
N GLN A 34 12.83 18.37 -12.24
CA GLN A 34 12.50 17.00 -11.81
C GLN A 34 12.97 15.94 -12.82
N VAL A 35 12.80 16.20 -14.11
CA VAL A 35 13.21 15.26 -15.17
C VAL A 35 14.72 15.11 -15.24
N LEU A 36 15.47 16.22 -15.21
CA LEU A 36 16.94 16.16 -15.27
C LEU A 36 17.56 15.64 -13.99
N ALA A 37 16.92 15.88 -12.84
CA ALA A 37 17.29 15.21 -11.60
C ALA A 37 17.06 13.71 -11.71
N ALA A 38 15.89 13.25 -12.16
CA ALA A 38 15.59 11.83 -12.33
C ALA A 38 16.60 11.06 -13.21
N LEU A 39 17.22 11.74 -14.19
CA LEU A 39 18.25 11.16 -15.05
C LEU A 39 19.69 11.34 -14.54
N ASP A 40 19.90 11.94 -13.36
CA ASP A 40 21.19 12.39 -12.82
C ASP A 40 22.00 13.29 -13.79
N ILE A 41 21.30 14.02 -14.65
CA ILE A 41 21.91 14.99 -15.58
C ILE A 41 22.24 16.28 -14.84
N MET A 42 21.33 16.74 -13.97
CA MET A 42 21.56 17.92 -13.12
C MET A 42 21.27 17.56 -11.66
N SER A 43 22.24 17.83 -10.79
CA SER A 43 22.10 17.67 -9.34
C SER A 43 22.31 19.00 -8.61
N GLY A 44 21.64 19.15 -7.47
CA GLY A 44 21.76 20.29 -6.56
C GLY A 44 22.85 20.13 -5.52
N ASP A 45 22.89 21.06 -4.56
CA ASP A 45 23.75 20.96 -3.39
C ASP A 45 23.22 19.99 -2.32
N GLU A 46 23.83 19.98 -1.12
CA GLU A 46 23.43 19.12 0.00
C GLU A 46 21.97 19.32 0.46
N ASN A 47 21.39 20.49 0.17
CA ASN A 47 20.01 20.85 0.48
C ASN A 47 19.05 20.62 -0.71
N GLY A 48 19.54 20.10 -1.84
CA GLY A 48 18.77 19.93 -3.06
C GLY A 48 18.54 21.22 -3.85
N ASP A 49 19.19 22.33 -3.47
CA ASP A 49 19.10 23.58 -4.24
C ASP A 49 19.91 23.44 -5.53
N LEU A 50 19.23 23.61 -6.66
CA LEU A 50 19.85 23.55 -7.97
C LEU A 50 20.69 24.80 -8.30
N HIS A 51 20.61 25.88 -7.51
CA HIS A 51 21.35 27.14 -7.72
C HIS A 51 21.17 27.68 -9.15
N LEU A 52 19.93 27.69 -9.64
CA LEU A 52 19.62 27.90 -11.07
C LEU A 52 20.10 29.26 -11.61
N GLU A 53 20.15 30.30 -10.77
CA GLU A 53 20.63 31.62 -11.15
C GLU A 53 22.16 31.73 -11.27
N ARG A 54 22.91 30.75 -10.73
CA ARG A 54 24.38 30.76 -10.76
C ARG A 54 24.89 30.45 -12.16
N THR A 55 25.98 31.09 -12.57
CA THR A 55 26.73 30.72 -13.77
C THR A 55 27.31 29.31 -13.66
N ILE A 56 27.13 28.50 -14.70
CA ILE A 56 27.65 27.12 -14.74
C ILE A 56 29.08 27.08 -15.29
N THR A 57 29.96 26.33 -14.63
CA THR A 57 31.34 26.17 -15.11
C THR A 57 31.43 25.15 -16.24
N ARG A 58 32.49 25.22 -17.04
CA ARG A 58 32.75 24.26 -18.11
C ARG A 58 32.90 22.83 -17.59
N ALA A 59 33.49 22.64 -16.41
CA ALA A 59 33.57 21.35 -15.74
C ALA A 59 32.19 20.80 -15.34
N GLU A 60 31.34 21.62 -14.74
CA GLU A 60 29.97 21.26 -14.36
C GLU A 60 29.15 20.86 -15.59
N PHE A 61 29.20 21.67 -16.65
CA PHE A 61 28.50 21.37 -17.90
C PHE A 61 29.01 20.06 -18.52
N THR A 62 30.32 19.81 -18.47
CA THR A 62 30.91 18.56 -19.00
C THR A 62 30.44 17.33 -18.21
N ARG A 63 30.27 17.44 -16.89
CA ARG A 63 29.64 16.37 -16.08
C ARG A 63 28.22 16.10 -16.56
N MET A 64 27.43 17.14 -16.82
CA MET A 64 26.07 16.98 -17.38
C MET A 64 26.09 16.30 -18.75
N VAL A 65 27.04 16.64 -19.64
CA VAL A 65 27.20 16.01 -20.96
C VAL A 65 27.45 14.50 -20.80
N ILE A 66 28.30 14.09 -19.87
CA ILE A 66 28.56 12.66 -19.62
C ILE A 66 27.34 11.97 -19.04
N SER A 67 26.67 12.57 -18.04
CA SER A 67 25.43 12.04 -17.47
C SER A 67 24.34 11.87 -18.53
N ALA A 68 24.26 12.79 -19.50
CA ALA A 68 23.31 12.72 -20.60
C ALA A 68 23.73 11.77 -21.73
N SER A 69 24.84 11.04 -21.59
CA SER A 69 25.39 10.19 -22.65
C SER A 69 25.32 8.69 -22.30
N PRO A 70 25.53 7.78 -23.27
CA PRO A 70 25.67 6.35 -23.00
C PRO A 70 26.82 5.98 -22.05
N TYR A 71 27.73 6.92 -21.73
CA TYR A 71 28.88 6.71 -20.85
C TYR A 71 28.65 7.20 -19.41
N ARG A 72 27.41 7.53 -19.03
CA ARG A 72 27.06 8.01 -17.68
C ARG A 72 27.56 7.10 -16.55
N ASP A 73 27.55 5.78 -16.75
CA ASP A 73 28.01 4.79 -15.76
C ASP A 73 29.53 4.54 -15.82
N SER A 74 30.22 5.12 -16.81
CA SER A 74 31.65 4.88 -17.06
C SER A 74 32.56 5.88 -16.34
N ALA A 75 32.00 6.98 -15.81
CA ALA A 75 32.75 7.98 -15.05
C ALA A 75 32.91 7.54 -13.59
N GLY A 76 33.94 6.74 -13.29
CA GLY A 76 34.29 6.38 -11.91
C GLY A 76 34.81 7.56 -11.09
N SER A 77 34.88 7.40 -9.76
CA SER A 77 35.22 8.49 -8.81
C SER A 77 36.67 9.01 -8.91
N ALA A 78 37.55 8.41 -9.71
CA ALA A 78 38.95 8.82 -9.83
C ALA A 78 39.51 8.62 -11.25
N ALA A 79 40.12 9.66 -11.80
CA ALA A 79 40.86 9.58 -13.06
C ALA A 79 42.22 8.92 -12.85
N SER A 80 42.56 7.93 -13.69
CA SER A 80 43.86 7.24 -13.64
C SER A 80 45.01 8.10 -14.16
N VAL A 81 44.71 9.12 -14.98
CA VAL A 81 45.67 10.07 -15.58
C VAL A 81 45.07 11.49 -15.56
N ALA A 82 45.93 12.52 -15.49
CA ALA A 82 45.46 13.90 -15.62
C ALA A 82 45.10 14.16 -17.09
N PRO A 83 43.84 14.48 -17.43
CA PRO A 83 43.43 14.66 -18.84
C PRO A 83 44.02 15.95 -19.45
N TYR A 84 44.28 16.97 -18.62
CA TYR A 84 44.90 18.23 -19.03
C TYR A 84 45.84 18.76 -17.93
N PRO A 85 46.80 19.66 -18.27
CA PRO A 85 47.68 20.27 -17.28
C PRO A 85 46.96 21.03 -16.16
N ASP A 86 45.81 21.64 -16.48
CA ASP A 86 44.96 22.41 -15.56
C ASP A 86 43.80 21.58 -14.97
N VAL A 87 43.74 20.28 -15.27
CA VAL A 87 42.78 19.34 -14.67
C VAL A 87 43.58 18.20 -14.02
N PRO A 88 44.12 18.40 -12.81
CA PRO A 88 44.87 17.37 -12.12
C PRO A 88 43.96 16.17 -11.77
N ARG A 89 44.55 14.99 -11.56
CA ARG A 89 43.80 13.75 -11.23
C ARG A 89 42.89 13.88 -10.01
N THR A 90 43.26 14.74 -9.07
CA THR A 90 42.52 15.02 -7.83
C THR A 90 41.37 15.99 -8.02
N HIS A 91 41.25 16.62 -9.19
CA HIS A 91 40.13 17.49 -9.50
C HIS A 91 38.86 16.65 -9.62
N TRP A 92 37.77 17.09 -8.98
CA TRP A 92 36.49 16.37 -8.96
C TRP A 92 35.97 16.04 -10.36
N ALA A 93 36.21 16.94 -11.33
CA ALA A 93 35.79 16.79 -12.71
C ALA A 93 36.71 15.90 -13.58
N ALA A 94 37.86 15.46 -13.07
CA ALA A 94 38.89 14.83 -13.91
C ALA A 94 38.40 13.58 -14.66
N ALA A 95 37.61 12.73 -13.99
CA ALA A 95 37.06 11.52 -14.60
C ALA A 95 36.02 11.84 -15.70
N TYR A 96 35.15 12.81 -15.44
CA TYR A 96 34.15 13.27 -16.42
C TYR A 96 34.81 13.92 -17.65
N VAL A 97 35.81 14.77 -17.43
CA VAL A 97 36.58 15.39 -18.53
C VAL A 97 37.30 14.33 -19.35
N GLN A 98 37.95 13.37 -18.70
CA GLN A 98 38.61 12.27 -19.39
C GLN A 98 37.62 11.47 -20.26
N ALA A 99 36.49 11.06 -19.69
CA ALA A 99 35.45 10.33 -20.40
C ALA A 99 34.90 11.14 -21.59
N ALA A 100 34.64 12.43 -21.39
CA ALA A 100 34.04 13.28 -22.42
C ALA A 100 34.98 13.53 -23.60
N VAL A 101 36.29 13.66 -23.32
CA VAL A 101 37.32 13.78 -24.36
C VAL A 101 37.49 12.46 -25.10
N SER A 102 37.55 11.33 -24.39
CA SER A 102 37.66 10.01 -25.01
C SER A 102 36.46 9.66 -25.90
N ALA A 103 35.26 10.09 -25.50
CA ALA A 103 34.04 9.96 -26.28
C ALA A 103 33.91 10.99 -27.42
N GLY A 104 34.78 12.00 -27.47
CA GLY A 104 34.76 13.05 -28.49
C GLY A 104 33.69 14.13 -28.30
N TYR A 105 33.03 14.18 -27.14
CA TYR A 105 31.98 15.18 -26.86
C TYR A 105 32.54 16.55 -26.51
N VAL A 106 33.76 16.60 -25.97
CA VAL A 106 34.44 17.84 -25.61
C VAL A 106 35.89 17.82 -26.06
N SER A 107 36.44 19.00 -26.33
CA SER A 107 37.86 19.19 -26.59
C SER A 107 38.42 20.32 -25.73
N GLY A 108 39.71 20.24 -25.44
CA GLY A 108 40.48 21.34 -24.86
C GLY A 108 40.72 22.48 -25.86
N TYR A 109 41.26 23.57 -25.36
CA TYR A 109 41.65 24.73 -26.15
C TYR A 109 42.97 24.48 -26.90
N LEU A 110 43.24 25.32 -27.91
CA LEU A 110 44.46 25.24 -28.73
C LEU A 110 45.76 25.41 -27.93
N ASP A 111 45.68 26.05 -26.76
CA ASP A 111 46.81 26.22 -25.82
C ASP A 111 47.08 24.96 -24.96
N GLY A 112 46.30 23.89 -25.15
CA GLY A 112 46.44 22.63 -24.42
C GLY A 112 45.76 22.61 -23.04
N THR A 113 44.97 23.64 -22.70
CA THR A 113 44.21 23.72 -21.44
C THR A 113 42.75 23.31 -21.60
N PHE A 114 42.06 23.00 -20.50
CA PHE A 114 40.62 22.73 -20.50
C PHE A 114 39.77 23.86 -19.92
N ARG A 115 40.34 24.63 -18.98
CA ARG A 115 39.74 25.73 -18.23
C ARG A 115 38.48 25.29 -17.47
N PRO A 116 38.59 24.33 -16.52
CA PRO A 116 37.44 23.70 -15.86
C PRO A 116 36.54 24.69 -15.10
N ASP A 117 37.14 25.70 -14.47
CA ASP A 117 36.44 26.65 -13.61
C ASP A 117 35.87 27.86 -14.37
N ASN A 118 36.21 28.02 -15.65
CA ASN A 118 35.67 29.12 -16.45
C ASN A 118 34.17 28.90 -16.71
N PRO A 119 33.35 29.97 -16.70
CA PRO A 119 31.98 29.89 -17.15
C PRO A 119 31.91 29.41 -18.60
N ILE A 120 30.99 28.51 -18.90
CA ILE A 120 30.75 28.05 -20.28
C ILE A 120 29.83 29.03 -21.01
N THR A 121 30.12 29.30 -22.28
CA THR A 121 29.24 30.11 -23.14
C THR A 121 28.15 29.26 -23.80
N LEU A 122 27.06 29.90 -24.24
CA LEU A 122 25.97 29.20 -24.93
C LEU A 122 26.47 28.49 -26.20
N ALA A 123 27.29 29.14 -27.02
CA ALA A 123 27.86 28.57 -28.23
C ALA A 123 28.68 27.30 -27.96
N GLU A 124 29.45 27.28 -26.88
CA GLU A 124 30.22 26.10 -26.47
C GLU A 124 29.31 24.98 -25.97
N GLY A 125 28.34 25.29 -25.11
CA GLY A 125 27.39 24.31 -24.58
C GLY A 125 26.55 23.66 -25.69
N VAL A 126 26.04 24.47 -26.62
CA VAL A 126 25.33 24.01 -27.81
C VAL A 126 26.20 23.07 -28.65
N THR A 127 27.49 23.39 -28.83
CA THR A 127 28.40 22.54 -29.60
C THR A 127 28.53 21.14 -28.96
N MET A 128 28.64 21.07 -27.64
CA MET A 128 28.70 19.78 -26.91
C MET A 128 27.39 18.98 -27.06
N VAL A 129 26.24 19.65 -26.90
CA VAL A 129 24.89 19.05 -27.00
C VAL A 129 24.59 18.55 -28.41
N LEU A 130 25.00 19.29 -29.45
CA LEU A 130 24.88 18.83 -30.84
C LEU A 130 25.71 17.57 -31.10
N THR A 131 26.85 17.43 -30.43
CA THR A 131 27.68 16.22 -30.55
C THR A 131 26.97 15.01 -29.94
N LEU A 132 26.24 15.18 -28.84
CA LEU A 132 25.38 14.13 -28.28
C LEU A 132 24.31 13.67 -29.27
N LEU A 133 23.73 14.59 -30.05
CA LEU A 133 22.77 14.29 -31.12
C LEU A 133 23.39 13.63 -32.37
N GLY A 134 24.71 13.42 -32.37
CA GLY A 134 25.46 12.79 -33.45
C GLY A 134 25.90 13.74 -34.56
N TYR A 135 25.85 15.06 -34.34
CA TYR A 135 26.41 16.03 -35.26
C TYR A 135 27.91 16.20 -35.03
N GLU A 136 28.67 16.29 -36.11
CA GLU A 136 30.10 16.49 -36.10
C GLU A 136 30.46 17.87 -36.66
N LYS A 137 31.70 18.30 -36.45
CA LYS A 137 32.19 19.58 -37.00
C LYS A 137 32.02 19.69 -38.52
N SER A 138 32.11 18.58 -39.23
CA SER A 138 31.95 18.48 -40.69
C SER A 138 30.52 18.75 -41.18
N ASP A 139 29.52 18.66 -40.29
CA ASP A 139 28.12 18.91 -40.63
C ASP A 139 27.78 20.41 -40.73
N PHE A 140 28.66 21.27 -40.25
CA PHE A 140 28.44 22.71 -40.20
C PHE A 140 29.34 23.45 -41.18
N THR A 141 28.76 24.41 -41.91
CA THR A 141 29.49 25.30 -42.80
C THR A 141 29.59 26.70 -42.22
N GLY A 142 30.69 27.41 -42.50
CA GLY A 142 30.91 28.79 -42.07
C GLY A 142 31.78 28.93 -40.82
N ALA A 143 31.90 30.16 -40.31
CA ALA A 143 32.65 30.44 -39.09
C ALA A 143 31.87 29.97 -37.86
N TRP A 144 32.54 29.25 -36.97
CA TRP A 144 31.97 28.88 -35.67
C TRP A 144 31.62 30.15 -34.87
N PRO A 145 30.45 30.22 -34.18
CA PRO A 145 29.46 29.16 -33.97
C PRO A 145 28.22 29.20 -34.89
N ALA A 146 28.26 29.93 -36.02
CA ALA A 146 27.05 30.26 -36.78
C ALA A 146 26.22 29.04 -37.23
N GLY A 147 26.87 27.98 -37.72
CA GLY A 147 26.18 26.74 -38.13
C GLY A 147 25.56 25.99 -36.96
N GLN A 148 26.24 25.96 -35.81
CA GLN A 148 25.77 25.32 -34.58
C GLN A 148 24.54 26.06 -34.04
N MET A 149 24.57 27.39 -34.03
CA MET A 149 23.43 28.20 -33.57
C MET A 149 22.20 28.04 -34.49
N ALA A 150 22.41 27.90 -35.81
CA ALA A 150 21.31 27.59 -36.72
C ALA A 150 20.67 26.23 -36.42
N ALA A 151 21.48 25.21 -36.15
CA ALA A 151 20.99 23.89 -35.78
C ALA A 151 20.24 23.91 -34.43
N TYR A 152 20.79 24.61 -33.44
CA TYR A 152 20.18 24.85 -32.13
C TYR A 152 18.73 25.35 -32.23
N HIS A 153 18.49 26.40 -33.02
CA HIS A 153 17.13 26.90 -33.26
C HIS A 153 16.27 25.89 -34.05
N SER A 154 16.82 25.25 -35.07
CA SER A 154 16.05 24.32 -35.92
C SER A 154 15.58 23.05 -35.19
N LEU A 155 16.32 22.66 -34.15
CA LEU A 155 16.04 21.47 -33.34
C LEU A 155 15.17 21.79 -32.11
N GLY A 156 14.79 23.06 -31.91
CA GLY A 156 14.02 23.51 -30.75
C GLY A 156 14.80 23.46 -29.44
N LEU A 157 16.14 23.50 -29.49
CA LEU A 157 16.98 23.47 -28.29
C LEU A 157 16.93 24.79 -27.51
N ASP A 158 16.36 25.85 -28.10
CA ASP A 158 16.32 27.21 -27.60
C ASP A 158 15.13 27.57 -26.72
N GLU A 159 14.18 26.66 -26.54
CA GLU A 159 13.01 26.90 -25.71
C GLU A 159 13.40 27.19 -24.24
N GLY A 160 12.99 28.34 -23.71
CA GLY A 160 13.28 28.75 -22.33
C GLY A 160 14.65 29.41 -22.11
N ILE A 161 15.51 29.49 -23.13
CA ILE A 161 16.86 30.06 -23.03
C ILE A 161 16.88 31.46 -23.66
N THR A 162 17.32 32.47 -22.89
CA THR A 162 17.37 33.87 -23.36
C THR A 162 18.79 34.43 -23.49
N THR A 163 19.80 33.65 -23.09
CA THR A 163 21.21 34.05 -23.09
C THR A 163 21.77 34.15 -24.51
N GLY A 164 22.66 35.12 -24.77
CA GLY A 164 23.31 35.30 -26.07
C GLY A 164 24.41 34.27 -26.33
N GLN A 165 24.74 34.02 -27.60
CA GLN A 165 25.69 32.96 -28.02
C GLN A 165 27.07 33.04 -27.32
N ASP A 166 27.60 34.25 -27.11
CA ASP A 166 28.93 34.50 -26.53
C ASP A 166 28.86 34.78 -25.01
N SER A 167 27.65 34.72 -24.43
CA SER A 167 27.42 35.00 -23.01
C SER A 167 27.52 33.73 -22.18
N ALA A 168 28.00 33.90 -20.93
CA ALA A 168 28.07 32.80 -19.97
C ALA A 168 26.66 32.29 -19.62
N MET A 169 26.51 30.96 -19.60
CA MET A 169 25.25 30.31 -19.24
C MET A 169 25.05 30.27 -17.74
N THR A 170 23.79 30.41 -17.33
CA THR A 170 23.34 30.04 -15.99
C THR A 170 23.05 28.53 -15.91
N ARG A 171 22.91 28.00 -14.70
CA ARG A 171 22.43 26.63 -14.48
C ARG A 171 20.99 26.47 -14.97
N GLN A 172 20.17 27.51 -14.95
CA GLN A 172 18.85 27.52 -15.58
C GLN A 172 18.93 27.37 -17.10
N ASP A 173 19.86 28.06 -17.77
CA ASP A 173 20.03 27.90 -19.22
C ASP A 173 20.45 26.47 -19.56
N ALA A 174 21.34 25.87 -18.75
CA ALA A 174 21.74 24.47 -18.90
C ALA A 174 20.56 23.52 -18.64
N LEU A 175 19.71 23.80 -17.64
CA LEU A 175 18.50 23.03 -17.36
C LEU A 175 17.61 22.94 -18.60
N TYR A 176 17.29 24.08 -19.22
CA TYR A 176 16.45 24.08 -20.42
C TYR A 176 17.14 23.40 -21.60
N LEU A 177 18.44 23.66 -21.81
CA LEU A 177 19.17 23.08 -22.93
C LEU A 177 19.18 21.54 -22.89
N PHE A 178 19.44 20.98 -21.70
CA PHE A 178 19.45 19.52 -21.51
C PHE A 178 18.04 18.93 -21.50
N TYR A 179 17.03 19.65 -21.02
CA TYR A 179 15.64 19.19 -21.09
C TYR A 179 15.17 19.11 -22.54
N ASN A 180 15.40 20.16 -23.33
CA ASN A 180 15.06 20.20 -24.75
C ASN A 180 15.85 19.15 -25.54
N LEU A 181 17.09 18.86 -25.15
CA LEU A 181 17.89 17.77 -25.74
C LEU A 181 17.14 16.43 -25.67
N LEU A 182 16.45 16.10 -24.57
CA LEU A 182 15.78 14.81 -24.39
C LEU A 182 14.74 14.51 -25.48
N THR A 183 14.02 15.55 -25.91
CA THR A 183 12.96 15.48 -26.94
C THR A 183 13.43 15.97 -28.31
N ALA A 184 14.68 16.39 -28.44
CA ALA A 184 15.27 16.74 -29.73
C ALA A 184 15.51 15.48 -30.58
N ARG A 185 15.42 15.63 -31.91
CA ARG A 185 15.75 14.55 -32.84
C ARG A 185 17.27 14.49 -33.06
N THR A 186 17.82 13.28 -32.96
CA THR A 186 19.20 13.00 -33.38
C THR A 186 19.36 13.20 -34.89
N LYS A 187 20.60 13.24 -35.36
CA LYS A 187 20.93 13.24 -36.80
C LYS A 187 20.28 12.08 -37.56
N THR A 188 20.03 10.95 -36.89
CA THR A 188 19.36 9.77 -37.47
C THR A 188 17.83 9.82 -37.40
N GLY A 189 17.25 10.87 -36.79
CA GLY A 189 15.81 11.15 -36.75
C GLY A 189 15.07 10.60 -35.54
N SER A 190 15.73 9.81 -34.67
CA SER A 190 15.15 9.30 -33.41
C SER A 190 15.15 10.39 -32.34
N PHE A 191 14.20 10.35 -31.41
CA PHE A 191 14.25 11.20 -30.21
C PHE A 191 15.43 10.80 -29.33
N TYR A 192 16.19 11.79 -28.85
CA TYR A 192 17.44 11.55 -28.13
C TYR A 192 17.26 10.67 -26.89
N LEU A 193 16.25 10.94 -26.07
CA LEU A 193 16.00 10.14 -24.87
C LEU A 193 15.71 8.67 -25.20
N ASN A 194 15.09 8.37 -26.34
CA ASN A 194 14.92 6.97 -26.78
C ASN A 194 16.22 6.34 -27.28
N THR A 195 17.23 7.13 -27.64
CA THR A 195 18.58 6.60 -27.91
C THR A 195 19.38 6.37 -26.64
N LEU A 196 19.13 7.17 -25.60
CA LEU A 196 19.74 7.05 -24.28
C LEU A 196 19.12 5.90 -23.45
N GLU A 197 17.80 5.70 -23.57
CA GLU A 197 17.00 4.68 -22.89
C GLU A 197 16.19 3.82 -23.88
N PRO A 198 16.86 3.02 -24.75
CA PRO A 198 16.22 2.34 -25.88
C PRO A 198 15.19 1.28 -25.48
N THR A 199 15.24 0.78 -24.24
CA THR A 199 14.30 -0.24 -23.74
C THR A 199 12.99 0.33 -23.22
N ARG A 200 12.91 1.64 -22.97
CA ARG A 200 11.79 2.27 -22.24
C ARG A 200 10.84 3.07 -23.12
N ASN A 201 11.27 3.51 -24.29
CA ASN A 201 10.47 4.31 -25.24
C ASN A 201 9.75 5.50 -24.57
N LEU A 202 10.52 6.34 -23.89
CA LEU A 202 10.04 7.42 -23.01
C LEU A 202 9.54 8.65 -23.76
N VAL A 203 9.77 8.73 -25.08
CA VAL A 203 9.20 9.78 -25.93
C VAL A 203 8.37 9.11 -27.02
N ASP A 204 7.10 9.45 -27.10
CA ASP A 204 6.20 8.89 -28.10
C ASP A 204 6.43 9.48 -29.50
N ALA A 205 5.72 8.98 -30.50
CA ALA A 205 5.86 9.46 -31.88
C ALA A 205 5.46 10.95 -32.07
N SER A 206 4.69 11.51 -31.13
CA SER A 206 4.27 12.92 -31.13
C SER A 206 5.30 13.85 -30.48
N GLY A 207 6.35 13.31 -29.85
CA GLY A 207 7.33 14.09 -29.08
C GLY A 207 6.92 14.30 -27.62
N THR A 208 5.88 13.63 -27.14
CA THR A 208 5.43 13.74 -25.76
C THR A 208 6.29 12.85 -24.85
N LEU A 209 6.86 13.45 -23.81
CA LEU A 209 7.66 12.78 -22.79
C LEU A 209 6.76 12.04 -21.78
N ASP A 210 6.98 10.74 -21.58
CA ASP A 210 6.38 9.95 -20.50
C ASP A 210 7.11 10.21 -19.17
N ARG A 211 6.72 11.32 -18.54
CA ARG A 211 7.29 11.81 -17.28
C ARG A 211 7.06 10.82 -16.14
N VAL A 212 5.93 10.12 -16.15
CA VAL A 212 5.58 9.16 -15.11
C VAL A 212 6.53 7.97 -15.20
N ALA A 213 6.77 7.43 -16.39
CA ALA A 213 7.73 6.35 -16.61
C ALA A 213 9.16 6.76 -16.22
N LEU A 214 9.55 8.01 -16.48
CA LEU A 214 10.89 8.53 -16.15
C LEU A 214 11.10 8.72 -14.65
N VAL A 215 10.19 9.38 -13.94
CA VAL A 215 10.26 9.50 -12.47
C VAL A 215 10.22 8.11 -11.82
N ASN A 216 9.38 7.22 -12.36
CA ASN A 216 9.31 5.84 -11.91
C ASN A 216 10.60 5.04 -12.12
N ALA A 217 11.39 5.38 -13.14
CA ALA A 217 12.68 4.76 -13.46
C ALA A 217 13.80 5.21 -12.51
N ALA A 218 13.70 6.46 -12.04
CA ALA A 218 14.65 7.09 -11.13
C ALA A 218 14.40 6.77 -9.65
N MET A 219 13.35 5.98 -9.37
CA MET A 219 13.06 5.48 -8.04
C MET A 219 13.88 4.22 -7.76
N ASP A 220 14.74 4.32 -6.76
CA ASP A 220 15.36 3.20 -6.08
C ASP A 220 14.41 2.62 -5.01
N GLY A 221 14.69 1.38 -4.61
CA GLY A 221 13.84 0.58 -3.72
C GLY A 221 13.22 -0.61 -4.45
N PRO A 222 12.27 -1.33 -3.83
CA PRO A 222 11.64 -1.05 -2.53
C PRO A 222 12.53 -1.42 -1.33
N MET A 223 12.41 -0.67 -0.23
CA MET A 223 12.98 -1.00 1.08
C MET A 223 11.92 -0.91 2.16
N VAL A 224 11.90 -1.84 3.12
CA VAL A 224 11.00 -1.75 4.28
C VAL A 224 11.54 -0.74 5.29
N ALA A 225 10.68 0.15 5.78
CA ALA A 225 10.98 1.04 6.89
C ALA A 225 11.08 0.23 8.20
N GLU A 226 12.29 -0.09 8.61
CA GLU A 226 12.63 -0.78 9.85
C GLU A 226 13.39 0.15 10.81
N SER A 227 13.68 -0.28 12.05
CA SER A 227 14.47 0.55 12.96
C SER A 227 15.80 0.99 12.32
N GLY A 228 16.04 2.30 12.26
CA GLY A 228 17.24 2.87 11.63
C GLY A 228 17.24 2.90 10.10
N TRP A 229 16.12 2.63 9.41
CA TRP A 229 16.06 2.58 7.94
C TRP A 229 16.60 3.84 7.24
N GLN A 230 16.47 4.99 7.88
CA GLN A 230 16.92 6.29 7.37
C GLN A 230 18.42 6.34 7.07
N SER A 231 19.25 5.63 7.85
CA SER A 231 20.71 5.61 7.64
C SER A 231 21.15 4.72 6.47
N ARG A 232 20.24 3.91 5.91
CA ARG A 232 20.49 3.08 4.73
C ARG A 232 20.28 3.84 3.41
N LEU A 233 19.70 5.04 3.46
CA LEU A 233 19.55 5.87 2.27
C LEU A 233 20.89 6.52 1.90
N PRO A 234 21.19 6.67 0.60
CA PRO A 234 22.46 7.25 0.15
C PRO A 234 22.53 8.78 0.30
N PHE A 235 21.56 9.40 0.96
CA PHE A 235 21.49 10.85 1.17
C PHE A 235 20.85 11.21 2.52
N ASP A 236 21.08 12.44 2.98
CA ASP A 236 20.42 12.95 4.18
C ASP A 236 18.91 13.08 3.94
N VAL A 237 18.14 12.19 4.57
CA VAL A 237 16.69 12.13 4.43
C VAL A 237 15.98 13.35 5.02
N ASN A 238 16.64 14.13 5.87
CA ASN A 238 16.04 15.34 6.46
C ASN A 238 15.87 16.47 5.44
N THR A 239 16.62 16.45 4.34
CA THR A 239 16.48 17.40 3.23
C THR A 239 15.53 16.90 2.13
N ALA A 240 14.92 15.71 2.33
CA ALA A 240 14.08 15.09 1.32
C ALA A 240 12.67 15.67 1.25
N THR A 241 12.13 15.79 0.04
CA THR A 241 10.69 15.93 -0.15
C THR A 241 10.03 14.58 0.12
N VAL A 242 9.04 14.53 1.01
CA VAL A 242 8.40 13.26 1.42
C VAL A 242 6.97 13.17 0.91
N TYR A 243 6.64 12.03 0.31
CA TYR A 243 5.29 11.63 -0.03
C TYR A 243 4.93 10.36 0.73
N ARG A 244 3.69 10.28 1.22
CA ARG A 244 3.11 9.05 1.78
C ARG A 244 1.78 8.75 1.11
N ASP A 245 1.62 7.54 0.58
CA ASP A 245 0.44 7.09 -0.18
C ASP A 245 0.03 8.06 -1.30
N GLY A 246 1.03 8.64 -1.98
CA GLY A 246 0.83 9.57 -3.10
C GLY A 246 0.49 11.01 -2.71
N ARG A 247 0.56 11.38 -1.42
CA ARG A 247 0.32 12.76 -0.94
C ARG A 247 1.57 13.34 -0.28
N ALA A 248 1.80 14.64 -0.46
CA ALA A 248 2.88 15.36 0.23
C ALA A 248 2.74 15.19 1.75
N SER A 249 3.85 14.92 2.42
CA SER A 249 3.89 14.52 3.83
C SER A 249 5.20 14.95 4.50
N THR A 250 5.42 14.50 5.73
CA THR A 250 6.65 14.73 6.50
C THR A 250 7.36 13.42 6.77
N LEU A 251 8.68 13.47 7.00
CA LEU A 251 9.48 12.29 7.33
C LEU A 251 8.96 11.56 8.58
N SER A 252 8.46 12.32 9.56
CA SER A 252 7.85 11.78 10.79
C SER A 252 6.54 11.00 10.57
N ALA A 253 5.91 11.16 9.40
CA ALA A 253 4.69 10.43 9.06
C ALA A 253 4.97 9.03 8.49
N VAL A 254 6.23 8.74 8.10
CA VAL A 254 6.66 7.42 7.64
C VAL A 254 6.72 6.49 8.84
N GLN A 255 5.99 5.38 8.78
CA GLN A 255 5.87 4.42 9.87
C GLN A 255 6.73 3.19 9.61
N LEU A 256 7.02 2.43 10.68
CA LEU A 256 7.62 1.11 10.53
C LEU A 256 6.70 0.23 9.68
N GLN A 257 7.30 -0.63 8.85
CA GLN A 257 6.64 -1.46 7.85
C GLN A 257 6.00 -0.70 6.67
N ASP A 258 6.19 0.61 6.53
CA ASP A 258 5.95 1.27 5.25
C ASP A 258 6.99 0.78 4.23
N VAL A 259 6.58 0.64 2.97
CA VAL A 259 7.49 0.35 1.85
C VAL A 259 7.97 1.69 1.29
N VAL A 260 9.28 1.89 1.31
CA VAL A 260 9.93 3.13 0.96
C VAL A 260 10.68 2.99 -0.36
N TYR A 261 10.47 3.98 -1.23
CA TYR A 261 11.22 4.23 -2.44
C TYR A 261 11.88 5.59 -2.31
N TRP A 262 13.01 5.78 -2.97
CA TRP A 262 13.72 7.04 -2.93
C TRP A 262 14.29 7.37 -4.29
N SER A 263 14.66 8.63 -4.47
CA SER A 263 15.51 9.05 -5.57
C SER A 263 16.52 10.03 -4.98
N GLU A 264 17.78 9.60 -4.92
CA GLU A 264 18.87 10.46 -4.46
C GLU A 264 19.01 11.72 -5.31
N PRO A 265 18.96 11.64 -6.66
CA PRO A 265 19.05 12.82 -7.51
C PRO A 265 17.90 13.80 -7.30
N MET A 266 16.66 13.30 -7.13
CA MET A 266 15.48 14.13 -6.90
C MET A 266 15.31 14.54 -5.43
N ARG A 267 16.15 14.04 -4.51
CA ARG A 267 15.99 14.17 -3.06
C ARG A 267 14.55 13.95 -2.61
N THR A 268 13.92 12.92 -3.16
CA THR A 268 12.50 12.63 -2.91
C THR A 268 12.35 11.23 -2.35
N LEU A 269 11.45 11.11 -1.37
CA LEU A 269 11.10 9.90 -0.68
C LEU A 269 9.61 9.60 -0.88
N TRP A 270 9.28 8.38 -1.27
CA TRP A 270 7.90 7.90 -1.39
C TRP A 270 7.69 6.70 -0.46
N ALA A 271 6.80 6.85 0.52
CA ALA A 271 6.38 5.79 1.42
C ALA A 271 4.98 5.28 1.06
N TYR A 272 4.77 3.97 1.16
CA TYR A 272 3.48 3.31 0.93
C TYR A 272 3.13 2.44 2.14
N SER A 273 1.93 2.63 2.69
CA SER A 273 1.52 1.97 3.93
C SER A 273 0.64 0.73 3.70
N LYS A 274 0.36 0.38 2.44
CA LYS A 274 -0.56 -0.71 2.10
C LYS A 274 0.04 -2.05 2.52
N LYS A 275 -0.74 -2.81 3.27
CA LYS A 275 -0.40 -4.17 3.67
C LYS A 275 -1.63 -5.05 3.71
N VAL A 276 -1.42 -6.34 3.44
CA VAL A 276 -2.46 -7.36 3.46
C VAL A 276 -2.00 -8.46 4.41
N THR A 277 -2.78 -8.74 5.44
CA THR A 277 -2.51 -9.82 6.38
C THR A 277 -3.47 -10.97 6.11
N GLY A 278 -2.95 -12.18 5.98
CA GLY A 278 -3.75 -13.37 5.72
C GLY A 278 -2.89 -14.62 5.72
N THR A 279 -3.54 -15.78 5.59
CA THR A 279 -2.83 -17.06 5.47
C THR A 279 -2.14 -17.14 4.12
N LEU A 280 -0.89 -17.61 4.10
CA LEU A 280 -0.17 -17.94 2.87
C LEU A 280 -0.76 -19.21 2.27
N GLU A 281 -1.60 -19.09 1.25
CA GLU A 281 -2.36 -20.19 0.64
C GLU A 281 -1.55 -20.98 -0.38
N SER A 282 -0.67 -20.29 -1.12
CA SER A 282 0.20 -20.93 -2.11
C SER A 282 1.41 -20.08 -2.45
N VAL A 283 2.47 -20.76 -2.89
CA VAL A 283 3.70 -20.16 -3.44
C VAL A 283 3.92 -20.74 -4.84
N SER A 284 4.04 -19.88 -5.84
CA SER A 284 4.08 -20.26 -7.26
C SER A 284 5.36 -19.77 -7.94
N PRO A 285 5.94 -20.55 -8.88
CA PRO A 285 5.53 -21.90 -9.27
C PRO A 285 5.86 -22.96 -8.22
N ASN A 286 6.82 -22.70 -7.34
CA ASN A 286 7.21 -23.56 -6.22
C ASN A 286 8.06 -22.77 -5.23
N VAL A 287 8.34 -23.37 -4.07
CA VAL A 287 9.12 -22.75 -2.98
C VAL A 287 10.62 -22.64 -3.25
N SER A 288 11.19 -23.36 -4.22
CA SER A 288 12.64 -23.25 -4.52
C SER A 288 12.96 -22.09 -5.48
N ALA A 289 11.95 -21.57 -6.19
CA ALA A 289 12.07 -20.39 -7.05
C ALA A 289 10.75 -19.62 -7.08
N PRO A 290 10.33 -19.02 -5.95
CA PRO A 290 9.03 -18.38 -5.85
C PRO A 290 9.01 -17.06 -6.64
N THR A 291 7.91 -16.84 -7.36
CA THR A 291 7.67 -15.63 -8.17
C THR A 291 6.39 -14.91 -7.77
N SER A 292 5.44 -15.64 -7.16
CA SER A 292 4.22 -15.06 -6.62
C SER A 292 3.70 -15.87 -5.43
N ILE A 293 2.89 -15.24 -4.59
CA ILE A 293 2.20 -15.87 -3.47
C ILE A 293 0.71 -15.55 -3.49
N THR A 294 -0.12 -16.43 -2.92
CA THR A 294 -1.55 -16.15 -2.72
C THR A 294 -1.83 -15.98 -1.24
N VAL A 295 -2.42 -14.85 -0.87
CA VAL A 295 -2.77 -14.50 0.51
C VAL A 295 -4.17 -13.88 0.51
N ALA A 296 -5.06 -14.40 1.36
CA ALA A 296 -6.46 -13.95 1.45
C ALA A 296 -7.18 -13.98 0.08
N GLY A 297 -6.99 -15.07 -0.67
CA GLY A 297 -7.60 -15.30 -1.98
C GLY A 297 -7.10 -14.38 -3.11
N GLN A 298 -6.05 -13.59 -2.88
CA GLN A 298 -5.45 -12.70 -3.88
C GLN A 298 -3.99 -13.08 -4.14
N THR A 299 -3.60 -13.08 -5.41
CA THR A 299 -2.23 -13.42 -5.82
C THR A 299 -1.38 -12.15 -5.98
N TYR A 300 -0.21 -12.14 -5.36
CA TYR A 300 0.76 -11.06 -5.39
C TYR A 300 2.07 -11.53 -6.02
N ALA A 301 2.57 -10.79 -6.99
CA ALA A 301 3.94 -11.01 -7.51
C ALA A 301 4.96 -10.62 -6.44
N LEU A 302 6.03 -11.40 -6.27
CA LEU A 302 7.12 -11.07 -5.36
C LEU A 302 8.07 -10.09 -6.06
N GLU A 303 8.20 -8.88 -5.51
CA GLU A 303 8.90 -7.77 -6.18
C GLU A 303 10.36 -7.63 -5.76
N THR A 304 10.75 -8.20 -4.61
CA THR A 304 12.09 -8.05 -4.04
C THR A 304 12.75 -9.39 -3.75
N GLN A 305 14.08 -9.41 -3.72
CA GLN A 305 14.84 -10.59 -3.31
C GLN A 305 14.53 -10.98 -1.86
N ASP A 306 14.22 -10.02 -0.98
CA ASP A 306 13.84 -10.29 0.40
C ASP A 306 12.46 -10.98 0.47
N ALA A 307 11.48 -10.55 -0.32
CA ALA A 307 10.18 -11.20 -0.41
C ALA A 307 10.28 -12.61 -1.03
N ILE A 308 11.09 -12.76 -2.08
CA ILE A 308 11.42 -14.06 -2.72
C ILE A 308 12.07 -14.99 -1.69
N TYR A 309 13.11 -14.52 -1.00
CA TYR A 309 13.82 -15.27 0.02
C TYR A 309 12.87 -15.68 1.13
N ALA A 310 12.07 -14.76 1.68
CA ALA A 310 11.13 -15.02 2.78
C ALA A 310 10.14 -16.15 2.44
N CYS A 311 9.70 -16.25 1.19
CA CYS A 311 8.74 -17.27 0.72
C CYS A 311 9.42 -18.52 0.12
N SER A 312 10.74 -18.57 0.12
CA SER A 312 11.49 -19.71 -0.41
C SER A 312 11.63 -20.84 0.62
N ASP A 313 12.15 -21.99 0.18
CA ASP A 313 12.56 -23.10 1.06
C ASP A 313 13.61 -22.69 2.11
N LEU A 314 14.43 -21.67 1.81
CA LEU A 314 15.41 -21.07 2.73
C LEU A 314 14.83 -19.95 3.60
N GLY A 315 13.60 -19.51 3.29
CA GLY A 315 12.92 -18.40 3.95
C GLY A 315 12.27 -18.76 5.28
N THR A 316 11.56 -17.79 5.84
CA THR A 316 10.83 -17.90 7.11
C THR A 316 9.34 -18.23 6.95
N CYS A 317 8.75 -18.01 5.77
CA CYS A 317 7.33 -18.21 5.52
C CYS A 317 7.08 -19.58 4.88
N ARG A 318 6.00 -20.24 5.28
CA ARG A 318 5.51 -21.53 4.76
C ARG A 318 4.03 -21.43 4.41
N THR A 319 3.60 -22.22 3.42
CA THR A 319 2.16 -22.35 3.11
C THR A 319 1.40 -22.78 4.35
N GLY A 320 0.38 -22.03 4.73
CA GLY A 320 -0.37 -22.18 5.98
C GLY A 320 -0.01 -21.14 7.05
N ASP A 321 1.12 -20.44 6.94
CA ASP A 321 1.51 -19.40 7.90
C ASP A 321 0.64 -18.16 7.76
N LEU A 322 0.36 -17.49 8.89
CA LEU A 322 -0.17 -16.13 8.84
C LEU A 322 0.96 -15.17 8.48
N VAL A 323 0.83 -14.50 7.34
CA VAL A 323 1.81 -13.55 6.85
C VAL A 323 1.18 -12.17 6.66
N THR A 324 2.00 -11.14 6.82
CA THR A 324 1.66 -9.77 6.41
C THR A 324 2.48 -9.43 5.18
N VAL A 325 1.79 -9.26 4.05
CA VAL A 325 2.37 -8.82 2.80
C VAL A 325 2.41 -7.29 2.80
N LEU A 326 3.62 -6.72 2.72
CA LEU A 326 3.79 -5.28 2.51
C LEU A 326 3.76 -5.02 1.02
N LEU A 327 2.82 -4.18 0.56
CA LEU A 327 2.60 -3.95 -0.85
C LEU A 327 3.47 -2.81 -1.36
N GLY A 328 4.22 -3.09 -2.42
CA GLY A 328 4.95 -2.10 -3.18
C GLY A 328 4.03 -1.25 -4.05
N ARG A 329 4.61 -0.27 -4.75
CA ARG A 329 3.87 0.68 -5.59
C ARG A 329 3.10 0.02 -6.74
N SER A 330 3.59 -1.10 -7.27
CA SER A 330 2.94 -1.88 -8.33
C SER A 330 1.84 -2.80 -7.81
N GLY A 331 1.66 -2.88 -6.48
CA GLY A 331 0.68 -3.74 -5.84
C GLY A 331 1.15 -5.19 -5.63
N GLY A 332 2.37 -5.53 -6.01
CA GLY A 332 3.01 -6.79 -5.62
C GLY A 332 3.63 -6.72 -4.22
N ALA A 333 4.11 -7.85 -3.76
CA ALA A 333 4.70 -8.05 -2.45
C ALA A 333 6.15 -7.53 -2.43
N ALA A 334 6.35 -6.37 -1.81
CA ALA A 334 7.67 -5.80 -1.59
C ALA A 334 8.39 -6.45 -0.40
N ALA A 335 7.64 -6.97 0.57
CA ALA A 335 8.14 -7.84 1.64
C ALA A 335 7.02 -8.74 2.14
N VAL A 336 7.40 -9.89 2.70
CA VAL A 336 6.47 -10.83 3.33
C VAL A 336 6.97 -11.08 4.74
N LEU A 337 6.18 -10.61 5.69
CA LEU A 337 6.50 -10.66 7.11
C LEU A 337 5.76 -11.83 7.74
N GLY A 338 6.50 -12.80 8.27
CA GLY A 338 5.93 -13.82 9.17
C GLY A 338 5.51 -13.20 10.50
N SER A 339 4.67 -13.91 11.25
CA SER A 339 4.09 -13.50 12.54
C SER A 339 5.10 -13.06 13.63
N ASP A 340 6.40 -13.31 13.44
CA ASP A 340 7.45 -13.06 14.44
C ASP A 340 8.19 -11.71 14.26
N THR A 341 7.79 -10.86 13.30
CA THR A 341 8.58 -9.66 12.91
C THR A 341 8.08 -8.30 13.43
N SER A 342 7.26 -8.27 14.49
CA SER A 342 6.97 -7.02 15.22
C SER A 342 7.87 -6.84 16.45
N THR A 343 8.82 -5.91 16.38
CA THR A 343 9.64 -5.46 17.51
C THR A 343 8.86 -4.53 18.44
N ALA A 344 8.11 -5.14 19.36
CA ALA A 344 7.90 -4.77 20.76
C ALA A 344 6.84 -5.76 21.30
N ASP A 345 7.23 -6.64 22.23
CA ASP A 345 6.47 -7.80 22.77
C ASP A 345 6.37 -9.07 21.90
N SER A 346 7.41 -9.39 21.12
CA SER A 346 7.51 -10.65 20.32
C SER A 346 7.51 -11.96 21.14
N ASN A 347 7.35 -11.90 22.46
CA ASN A 347 7.37 -13.06 23.34
C ASN A 347 6.00 -13.35 23.98
N LEU A 348 4.93 -12.60 23.67
CA LEU A 348 3.65 -12.72 24.38
C LEU A 348 2.44 -12.79 23.43
N VAL A 349 1.76 -13.94 23.41
CA VAL A 349 0.57 -14.19 22.58
C VAL A 349 -0.63 -14.47 23.48
N TYR A 350 -1.79 -13.90 23.16
CA TYR A 350 -3.06 -14.15 23.83
C TYR A 350 -4.04 -14.79 22.85
N GLY A 351 -4.87 -15.71 23.31
CA GLY A 351 -5.85 -16.36 22.44
C GLY A 351 -6.79 -17.33 23.15
N MET A 352 -7.67 -17.95 22.36
CA MET A 352 -8.57 -19.01 22.78
C MET A 352 -8.16 -20.33 22.13
N VAL A 353 -8.07 -21.40 22.90
CA VAL A 353 -7.84 -22.76 22.40
C VAL A 353 -9.02 -23.21 21.56
N THR A 354 -8.76 -23.65 20.33
CA THR A 354 -9.76 -24.19 19.40
C THR A 354 -9.55 -25.66 19.09
N GLN A 355 -8.39 -26.21 19.41
CA GLN A 355 -8.12 -27.64 19.27
C GLN A 355 -7.07 -28.09 20.28
N VAL A 356 -7.23 -29.30 20.81
CA VAL A 356 -6.21 -29.97 21.63
C VAL A 356 -5.92 -31.34 21.03
N GLY A 357 -4.66 -31.63 20.73
CA GLY A 357 -4.32 -32.87 20.05
C GLY A 357 -2.83 -33.17 20.07
N ASN A 358 -2.43 -34.19 19.32
CA ASN A 358 -1.04 -34.48 19.05
C ASN A 358 -0.63 -33.78 17.76
N HIS A 359 0.52 -33.12 17.78
CA HIS A 359 1.10 -32.46 16.62
C HIS A 359 2.49 -33.06 16.34
N THR A 360 2.78 -33.30 15.07
CA THR A 360 4.07 -33.86 14.64
C THR A 360 5.00 -32.74 14.23
N TYR A 361 6.10 -32.61 14.96
CA TYR A 361 7.17 -31.66 14.73
C TYR A 361 8.33 -32.36 14.02
N THR A 362 9.16 -31.60 13.31
CA THR A 362 10.38 -32.11 12.68
C THR A 362 11.58 -31.36 13.25
N ASP A 363 12.56 -32.10 13.75
CA ASP A 363 13.77 -31.52 14.35
C ASP A 363 14.74 -30.96 13.29
N GLU A 364 15.79 -30.26 13.75
CA GLU A 364 16.85 -29.69 12.89
C GLU A 364 17.61 -30.72 12.04
N LYS A 365 17.40 -32.02 12.29
CA LYS A 365 18.02 -33.14 11.58
C LYS A 365 17.05 -33.86 10.64
N GLY A 366 15.82 -33.36 10.50
CA GLY A 366 14.79 -33.93 9.63
C GLY A 366 14.03 -35.13 10.22
N ASN A 367 14.16 -35.41 11.52
CA ASN A 367 13.42 -36.49 12.17
C ASN A 367 12.09 -35.97 12.74
N SER A 368 11.01 -36.70 12.51
CA SER A 368 9.70 -36.35 13.07
C SER A 368 9.52 -36.88 14.49
N TYR A 369 9.00 -36.06 15.39
CA TYR A 369 8.57 -36.44 16.73
C TYR A 369 7.16 -35.88 17.01
N THR A 370 6.39 -36.54 17.86
CA THR A 370 5.00 -36.15 18.14
C THR A 370 4.88 -35.70 19.58
N GLU A 371 4.34 -34.49 19.78
CA GLU A 371 4.05 -33.94 21.11
C GLU A 371 2.59 -33.50 21.22
N LYS A 372 2.08 -33.46 22.44
CA LYS A 372 0.78 -32.86 22.71
C LYS A 372 0.87 -31.36 22.45
N ALA A 373 -0.14 -30.81 21.79
CA ALA A 373 -0.18 -29.41 21.40
C ALA A 373 -1.59 -28.84 21.56
N VAL A 374 -1.64 -27.52 21.66
CA VAL A 374 -2.88 -26.74 21.62
C VAL A 374 -2.84 -25.80 20.43
N THR A 375 -3.92 -25.73 19.68
CA THR A 375 -4.12 -24.73 18.61
C THR A 375 -4.99 -23.61 19.15
N LEU A 376 -4.58 -22.38 18.90
CA LEU A 376 -5.21 -21.16 19.39
C LEU A 376 -5.71 -20.33 18.21
N ILE A 377 -6.81 -19.61 18.39
CA ILE A 377 -7.06 -18.36 17.66
C ILE A 377 -6.58 -17.21 18.56
N THR A 378 -5.63 -16.42 18.08
CA THR A 378 -5.02 -15.32 18.83
C THR A 378 -5.92 -14.08 18.84
N THR A 379 -5.69 -13.15 19.76
CA THR A 379 -6.37 -11.84 19.80
C THR A 379 -6.10 -10.98 18.57
N THR A 380 -5.05 -11.29 17.81
CA THR A 380 -4.76 -10.67 16.51
C THR A 380 -5.48 -11.33 15.34
N GLY A 381 -6.21 -12.42 15.57
CA GLY A 381 -6.97 -13.18 14.57
C GLY A 381 -6.17 -14.29 13.88
N ALA A 382 -4.93 -14.54 14.31
CA ALA A 382 -4.07 -15.60 13.78
C ALA A 382 -4.47 -16.96 14.35
N THR A 383 -4.13 -18.05 13.64
CA THR A 383 -4.14 -19.39 14.23
C THR A 383 -2.70 -19.82 14.52
N ALA A 384 -2.44 -20.34 15.72
CA ALA A 384 -1.11 -20.77 16.12
C ALA A 384 -1.16 -22.05 16.99
N THR A 385 -0.25 -22.99 16.75
CA THR A 385 -0.16 -24.25 17.50
C THR A 385 1.09 -24.27 18.36
N TYR A 386 0.94 -24.58 19.64
CA TYR A 386 2.03 -24.59 20.61
C TYR A 386 2.14 -25.95 21.32
N PRO A 387 3.37 -26.48 21.48
CA PRO A 387 3.58 -27.69 22.25
C PRO A 387 3.25 -27.45 23.73
N VAL A 388 2.67 -28.46 24.37
CA VAL A 388 2.35 -28.46 25.79
C VAL A 388 2.79 -29.77 26.41
N GLN A 389 3.02 -29.77 27.73
CA GLN A 389 3.37 -31.00 28.45
C GLN A 389 2.30 -32.08 28.22
N SER A 390 2.72 -33.34 28.12
CA SER A 390 1.80 -34.46 27.83
C SER A 390 0.68 -34.62 28.87
N ASN A 391 0.93 -34.19 30.12
CA ASN A 391 -0.02 -34.19 31.23
C ASN A 391 -0.86 -32.90 31.33
N SER A 392 -0.74 -31.97 30.38
CA SER A 392 -1.53 -30.72 30.38
C SER A 392 -3.02 -31.00 30.28
N SER A 393 -3.83 -30.16 30.93
CA SER A 393 -5.29 -30.31 31.03
C SER A 393 -6.06 -29.25 30.22
N PHE A 394 -5.44 -28.71 29.16
CA PHE A 394 -6.09 -27.76 28.27
C PHE A 394 -7.27 -28.38 27.52
N GLN A 395 -8.30 -27.57 27.28
CA GLN A 395 -9.52 -27.92 26.57
C GLN A 395 -9.85 -26.83 25.55
N GLU A 396 -10.63 -27.16 24.53
CA GLU A 396 -11.24 -26.16 23.64
C GLU A 396 -12.01 -25.13 24.46
N GLY A 397 -11.96 -23.86 24.05
CA GLY A 397 -12.52 -22.73 24.78
C GLY A 397 -11.64 -22.13 25.88
N ASP A 398 -10.56 -22.80 26.28
CA ASP A 398 -9.63 -22.22 27.26
C ASP A 398 -9.00 -20.93 26.73
N LEU A 399 -9.04 -19.87 27.54
CA LEU A 399 -8.25 -18.67 27.26
C LEU A 399 -6.83 -18.89 27.74
N VAL A 400 -5.84 -18.55 26.92
CA VAL A 400 -4.43 -18.76 27.26
C VAL A 400 -3.57 -17.57 26.89
N ARG A 401 -2.45 -17.48 27.59
CA ARG A 401 -1.31 -16.65 27.24
C ARG A 401 -0.11 -17.56 26.98
N VAL A 402 0.56 -17.34 25.87
CA VAL A 402 1.80 -18.01 25.51
C VAL A 402 2.95 -17.05 25.72
N THR A 403 3.97 -17.51 26.44
CA THR A 403 5.22 -16.78 26.62
C THR A 403 6.37 -17.57 26.00
N THR A 404 7.16 -16.93 25.15
CA THR A 404 8.36 -17.55 24.55
C THR A 404 9.61 -16.90 25.15
N GLU A 405 10.35 -17.62 25.99
CA GLU A 405 11.57 -17.11 26.62
C GLU A 405 12.70 -18.14 26.49
N GLY A 406 13.86 -17.71 25.97
CA GLY A 406 15.07 -18.55 25.89
C GLY A 406 14.90 -19.86 25.09
N GLY A 407 14.01 -19.88 24.09
CA GLY A 407 13.69 -21.08 23.30
C GLY A 407 12.69 -22.03 23.95
N SER A 408 12.13 -21.69 25.12
CA SER A 408 11.06 -22.44 25.77
C SER A 408 9.71 -21.74 25.57
N VAL A 409 8.71 -22.51 25.12
CA VAL A 409 7.32 -22.07 25.01
C VAL A 409 6.57 -22.43 26.29
N GLN A 410 5.92 -21.44 26.90
CA GLN A 410 5.10 -21.60 28.10
C GLN A 410 3.66 -21.18 27.81
N VAL A 411 2.76 -22.15 27.73
CA VAL A 411 1.31 -21.89 27.63
C VAL A 411 0.71 -21.85 29.03
N LYS A 412 0.07 -20.75 29.40
CA LYS A 412 -0.63 -20.58 30.68
C LYS A 412 -2.09 -20.26 30.46
N ARG A 413 -2.98 -20.97 31.16
CA ARG A 413 -4.41 -20.65 31.19
C ARG A 413 -4.63 -19.28 31.83
N LEU A 414 -5.46 -18.47 31.19
CA LEU A 414 -5.95 -17.20 31.70
C LEU A 414 -7.23 -17.45 32.49
N ASN A 415 -7.37 -16.73 33.60
CA ASN A 415 -8.60 -16.74 34.37
C ASN A 415 -9.55 -15.70 33.78
N ASN A 416 -10.85 -16.00 33.83
CA ASN A 416 -11.83 -15.02 33.38
C ASN A 416 -11.75 -13.76 34.24
N THR A 417 -11.74 -12.61 33.58
CA THR A 417 -11.89 -11.29 34.21
C THR A 417 -13.22 -10.69 33.77
N SER A 418 -13.81 -9.84 34.62
CA SER A 418 -15.01 -9.10 34.27
C SER A 418 -14.69 -7.62 34.14
N LEU A 419 -15.16 -7.01 33.06
CA LEU A 419 -15.13 -5.58 32.86
C LEU A 419 -16.50 -5.13 32.34
N GLU A 420 -16.99 -4.02 32.86
CA GLU A 420 -18.24 -3.42 32.41
C GLU A 420 -18.02 -1.96 32.01
N GLY A 421 -18.79 -1.52 31.02
CA GLY A 421 -18.67 -0.16 30.53
C GLY A 421 -19.35 0.02 29.19
N THR A 422 -19.44 1.26 28.75
CA THR A 422 -19.83 1.59 27.38
C THR A 422 -18.57 1.97 26.62
N VAL A 423 -18.41 1.42 25.42
CA VAL A 423 -17.36 1.86 24.51
C VAL A 423 -17.73 3.24 23.97
N SER A 424 -16.83 4.20 24.03
CA SER A 424 -17.06 5.56 23.57
C SER A 424 -17.38 5.61 22.07
N ALA A 425 -18.04 6.67 21.61
CA ALA A 425 -18.45 6.81 20.21
C ALA A 425 -17.26 6.85 19.22
N ASP A 426 -16.08 7.25 19.68
CA ASP A 426 -14.83 7.24 18.92
C ASP A 426 -14.05 5.91 19.03
N GLY A 427 -14.56 4.95 19.81
CA GLY A 427 -13.92 3.65 20.03
C GLY A 427 -12.63 3.70 20.83
N LYS A 428 -12.33 4.80 21.53
CA LYS A 428 -11.05 4.97 22.25
C LYS A 428 -11.10 4.64 23.75
N ARG A 429 -12.30 4.47 24.31
CA ARG A 429 -12.47 4.23 25.75
C ARG A 429 -13.50 3.15 25.99
N LEU A 430 -13.30 2.36 27.03
CA LEU A 430 -14.28 1.42 27.57
C LEU A 430 -14.52 1.78 29.05
N GLY A 431 -15.63 2.47 29.31
CA GLY A 431 -15.90 3.06 30.63
C GLY A 431 -14.80 4.03 31.04
N ASN A 432 -14.09 3.72 32.12
CA ASN A 432 -13.00 4.54 32.65
C ASN A 432 -11.64 4.25 32.01
N TYR A 433 -11.51 3.14 31.29
CA TYR A 433 -10.26 2.72 30.67
C TYR A 433 -10.10 3.33 29.29
N THR A 434 -8.88 3.78 28.98
CA THR A 434 -8.46 4.07 27.60
C THR A 434 -8.13 2.75 26.91
N LEU A 435 -8.50 2.61 25.64
CA LEU A 435 -8.05 1.51 24.79
C LEU A 435 -6.75 1.94 24.12
N ALA A 436 -5.71 1.11 24.18
CA ALA A 436 -4.45 1.37 23.51
C ALA A 436 -4.66 1.47 21.99
N ASP A 437 -3.83 2.26 21.30
CA ASP A 437 -3.95 2.46 19.85
C ASP A 437 -3.83 1.14 19.05
N ASN A 438 -3.11 0.16 19.60
CA ASN A 438 -2.90 -1.18 19.04
C ASN A 438 -3.70 -2.28 19.76
N VAL A 439 -4.78 -1.94 20.48
CA VAL A 439 -5.58 -2.92 21.23
C VAL A 439 -6.01 -4.11 20.36
N ALA A 440 -5.79 -5.32 20.85
CA ALA A 440 -6.20 -6.56 20.19
C ALA A 440 -7.48 -7.08 20.83
N ILE A 441 -8.56 -7.14 20.04
CA ILE A 441 -9.89 -7.55 20.51
C ILE A 441 -10.32 -8.82 19.80
N LEU A 442 -10.68 -9.84 20.58
CA LEU A 442 -11.20 -11.11 20.10
C LEU A 442 -12.64 -11.28 20.57
N ASP A 443 -13.59 -11.51 19.68
CA ASP A 443 -14.93 -11.95 20.05
C ASP A 443 -15.03 -13.46 19.87
N THR A 444 -15.57 -14.16 20.87
CA THR A 444 -15.61 -15.63 20.89
C THR A 444 -17.05 -16.13 20.87
N TYR A 445 -17.29 -17.22 20.15
CA TYR A 445 -18.54 -17.95 20.17
C TYR A 445 -18.30 -19.34 20.76
N ASP A 446 -18.77 -19.47 22.00
CA ASP A 446 -18.58 -20.66 22.83
C ASP A 446 -17.11 -21.09 22.88
N ASP A 447 -16.84 -22.38 22.62
CA ASP A 447 -15.49 -22.96 22.63
C ASP A 447 -14.98 -23.24 21.19
N SER A 448 -15.75 -22.90 20.16
CA SER A 448 -15.56 -23.40 18.79
C SER A 448 -15.11 -22.36 17.77
N ALA A 449 -15.42 -21.08 17.99
CA ALA A 449 -15.10 -20.03 17.02
C ALA A 449 -14.69 -18.73 17.70
N ALA A 450 -13.84 -17.97 17.02
CA ALA A 450 -13.47 -16.62 17.43
C ALA A 450 -13.16 -15.76 16.20
N ILE A 451 -13.43 -14.46 16.30
CA ILE A 451 -13.14 -13.49 15.26
C ILE A 451 -12.49 -12.25 15.87
N ARG A 452 -11.49 -11.69 15.20
CA ARG A 452 -10.91 -10.41 15.61
C ARG A 452 -11.88 -9.27 15.32
N ILE A 453 -12.00 -8.37 16.29
CA ILE A 453 -12.83 -7.18 16.22
C ILE A 453 -11.95 -5.93 16.37
N TYR A 454 -12.40 -4.81 15.80
CA TYR A 454 -11.76 -3.51 15.96
C TYR A 454 -12.58 -2.62 16.89
N PRO A 455 -11.96 -1.68 17.65
CA PRO A 455 -12.68 -0.84 18.59
C PRO A 455 -13.85 -0.05 17.97
N SER A 456 -13.70 0.36 16.70
CA SER A 456 -14.75 1.04 15.93
C SER A 456 -16.04 0.23 15.82
N ARG A 457 -15.95 -1.10 15.71
CA ARG A 457 -17.11 -2.01 15.63
C ARG A 457 -17.90 -2.08 16.94
N LEU A 458 -17.25 -1.74 18.06
CA LEU A 458 -17.85 -1.70 19.39
C LEU A 458 -18.31 -0.31 19.79
N ALA A 459 -18.16 0.72 18.95
CA ALA A 459 -18.53 2.09 19.31
C ALA A 459 -19.99 2.19 19.80
N GLY A 460 -20.18 2.70 21.02
CA GLY A 460 -21.49 2.83 21.67
C GLY A 460 -22.07 1.53 22.25
N VAL A 461 -21.35 0.40 22.16
CA VAL A 461 -21.76 -0.88 22.73
C VAL A 461 -21.56 -0.87 24.24
N LYS A 462 -22.58 -1.32 24.97
CA LYS A 462 -22.53 -1.53 26.41
C LYS A 462 -22.11 -2.97 26.69
N LEU A 463 -20.88 -3.14 27.18
CA LEU A 463 -20.35 -4.41 27.63
C LEU A 463 -20.73 -4.65 29.08
N SER A 464 -21.38 -5.79 29.35
CA SER A 464 -21.58 -6.28 30.72
C SER A 464 -20.40 -7.13 31.16
N GLY A 465 -20.24 -7.33 32.48
CA GLY A 465 -19.19 -8.19 33.01
C GLY A 465 -19.21 -9.63 32.48
N SER A 466 -20.37 -10.16 32.05
CA SER A 466 -20.51 -11.47 31.40
C SER A 466 -20.10 -11.52 29.92
N MET A 467 -20.01 -10.35 29.28
CA MET A 467 -19.61 -10.20 27.87
C MET A 467 -18.08 -10.10 27.71
N VAL A 468 -17.36 -9.77 28.78
CA VAL A 468 -15.90 -9.75 28.80
C VAL A 468 -15.43 -11.04 29.45
N ARG A 469 -14.64 -11.83 28.72
CA ARG A 469 -14.01 -13.03 29.26
C ARG A 469 -12.63 -12.71 29.82
N TYR A 470 -11.88 -11.80 29.19
CA TYR A 470 -10.56 -11.41 29.64
C TYR A 470 -10.21 -9.99 29.17
N TYR A 471 -9.36 -9.29 29.93
CA TYR A 471 -8.65 -8.11 29.47
C TYR A 471 -7.30 -7.99 30.18
N SER A 472 -6.35 -7.31 29.54
CA SER A 472 -5.11 -6.85 30.18
C SER A 472 -4.95 -5.35 29.95
N THR A 473 -3.98 -4.76 30.65
CA THR A 473 -3.56 -3.38 30.45
C THR A 473 -2.05 -3.30 30.28
N ASN A 474 -1.59 -2.39 29.43
CA ASN A 474 -0.18 -2.06 29.28
C ASN A 474 0.35 -1.28 30.52
N GLU A 475 1.63 -0.92 30.49
CA GLU A 475 2.27 -0.14 31.58
C GLU A 475 1.65 1.23 31.80
N GLN A 476 0.98 1.78 30.77
CA GLN A 476 0.26 3.06 30.80
C GLN A 476 -1.16 2.92 31.38
N GLY A 477 -1.59 1.71 31.73
CA GLY A 477 -2.93 1.42 32.26
C GLY A 477 -4.03 1.42 31.20
N GLU A 478 -3.66 1.38 29.92
CA GLU A 478 -4.58 1.30 28.78
C GLU A 478 -4.84 -0.17 28.45
N ILE A 479 -6.08 -0.49 28.05
CA ILE A 479 -6.42 -1.86 27.65
C ILE A 479 -5.73 -2.19 26.33
N ASP A 480 -4.89 -3.22 26.35
CA ASP A 480 -4.11 -3.70 25.20
C ASP A 480 -4.62 -5.03 24.65
N GLN A 481 -5.25 -5.86 25.48
CA GLN A 481 -5.94 -7.10 25.08
C GLN A 481 -7.36 -7.12 25.62
N LEU A 482 -8.31 -7.57 24.80
CA LEU A 482 -9.70 -7.74 25.20
C LEU A 482 -10.30 -8.99 24.53
N ILE A 483 -10.81 -9.92 25.33
CA ILE A 483 -11.50 -11.12 24.84
C ILE A 483 -12.95 -11.07 25.29
N LEU A 484 -13.86 -11.15 24.32
CA LEU A 484 -15.30 -10.97 24.45
C LEU A 484 -16.05 -12.29 24.24
N LYS A 485 -17.30 -12.33 24.70
CA LYS A 485 -18.24 -13.45 24.54
C LYS A 485 -19.46 -13.03 23.75
N GLU A 486 -19.51 -13.43 22.48
CA GLU A 486 -20.62 -13.25 21.54
C GLU A 486 -21.18 -11.82 21.49
N VAL A 487 -20.31 -10.82 21.54
CA VAL A 487 -20.70 -9.41 21.64
C VAL A 487 -21.17 -8.87 20.29
N THR A 488 -20.47 -9.18 19.21
CA THR A 488 -20.76 -8.62 17.89
C THR A 488 -21.82 -9.45 17.16
N GLY A 489 -21.77 -10.78 17.28
CA GLY A 489 -22.57 -11.70 16.48
C GLY A 489 -22.02 -11.89 15.05
N ASP A 490 -20.82 -11.38 14.76
CA ASP A 490 -20.23 -11.39 13.41
C ASP A 490 -19.74 -12.79 12.98
N MET A 491 -19.71 -13.76 13.91
CA MET A 491 -19.37 -15.16 13.64
C MET A 491 -20.54 -16.02 13.12
N HIS A 492 -21.77 -15.49 13.16
CA HIS A 492 -22.97 -16.25 12.78
C HIS A 492 -23.29 -16.14 11.30
N THR A 493 -24.03 -17.12 10.80
CA THR A 493 -24.52 -17.08 9.41
C THR A 493 -25.87 -16.36 9.36
N TYR A 494 -26.02 -15.44 8.42
CA TYR A 494 -27.24 -14.67 8.19
C TYR A 494 -27.75 -14.89 6.78
N GLY A 495 -29.07 -14.98 6.65
CA GLY A 495 -29.72 -15.28 5.38
C GLY A 495 -31.23 -15.21 5.50
N VAL A 496 -31.93 -15.91 4.61
CA VAL A 496 -33.38 -15.95 4.55
C VAL A 496 -33.87 -17.39 4.52
N LEU A 497 -34.79 -17.75 5.42
CA LEU A 497 -35.49 -19.04 5.36
C LEU A 497 -36.50 -19.02 4.22
N THR A 498 -36.29 -19.87 3.22
CA THR A 498 -37.14 -20.05 2.04
C THR A 498 -38.07 -21.26 2.17
N ASP A 499 -37.75 -22.22 3.04
CA ASP A 499 -38.64 -23.32 3.41
C ASP A 499 -38.50 -23.67 4.88
N VAL A 500 -39.62 -24.01 5.53
CA VAL A 500 -39.66 -24.42 6.94
C VAL A 500 -40.72 -25.52 7.10
N ASN A 501 -40.27 -26.71 7.49
CA ASN A 501 -41.11 -27.85 7.77
C ASN A 501 -40.72 -28.48 9.10
N GLU A 502 -41.55 -28.27 10.13
CA GLU A 502 -41.33 -28.78 11.48
C GLU A 502 -42.39 -29.83 11.82
N VAL A 503 -41.95 -31.03 12.15
CA VAL A 503 -42.80 -32.14 12.59
C VAL A 503 -42.51 -32.41 14.06
N ASN A 504 -43.53 -32.30 14.91
CA ASN A 504 -43.42 -32.60 16.34
C ASN A 504 -44.67 -33.39 16.77
N VAL A 505 -44.64 -34.71 16.55
CA VAL A 505 -45.78 -35.61 16.82
C VAL A 505 -45.30 -36.90 17.47
N GLY A 506 -45.87 -37.22 18.64
CA GLY A 506 -45.58 -38.47 19.36
C GLY A 506 -44.13 -38.52 19.85
N MET A 507 -43.35 -39.50 19.36
CA MET A 507 -41.91 -39.62 19.65
C MET A 507 -41.03 -39.04 18.53
N THR A 508 -41.62 -38.46 17.48
CA THR A 508 -40.89 -37.95 16.32
C THR A 508 -40.87 -36.42 16.33
N THR A 509 -39.68 -35.86 16.54
CA THR A 509 -39.39 -34.44 16.39
C THR A 509 -38.34 -34.27 15.30
N MET A 510 -38.65 -33.52 14.25
CA MET A 510 -37.74 -33.28 13.13
C MET A 510 -38.03 -31.91 12.51
N GLY A 511 -36.97 -31.16 12.22
CA GLY A 511 -37.04 -29.90 11.49
C GLY A 511 -36.30 -29.99 10.17
N SER A 512 -36.92 -29.55 9.09
CA SER A 512 -36.30 -29.34 7.79
C SER A 512 -36.43 -27.88 7.41
N TYR A 513 -35.33 -27.25 7.05
CA TYR A 513 -35.27 -25.84 6.70
C TYR A 513 -34.47 -25.68 5.42
N THR A 514 -34.81 -24.68 4.61
CA THR A 514 -33.94 -24.22 3.52
C THR A 514 -33.58 -22.77 3.79
N VAL A 515 -32.28 -22.49 3.88
CA VAL A 515 -31.77 -21.14 4.07
C VAL A 515 -31.06 -20.69 2.81
N ASP A 516 -31.48 -19.56 2.25
CA ASP A 516 -30.73 -18.82 1.26
C ASP A 516 -29.68 -17.98 2.00
N VAL A 517 -28.41 -18.29 1.77
CA VAL A 517 -27.27 -17.47 2.20
C VAL A 517 -26.60 -16.92 0.96
N ASN A 518 -26.72 -15.60 0.75
CA ASN A 518 -26.12 -14.89 -0.39
C ASN A 518 -26.44 -15.52 -1.76
N GLY A 519 -27.70 -15.89 -2.01
CA GLY A 519 -28.19 -16.46 -3.25
C GLY A 519 -28.01 -17.98 -3.38
N THR A 520 -27.49 -18.63 -2.35
CA THR A 520 -27.28 -20.09 -2.32
C THR A 520 -28.23 -20.74 -1.33
N GLU A 521 -29.17 -21.53 -1.85
CA GLU A 521 -30.09 -22.32 -1.01
C GLU A 521 -29.38 -23.53 -0.41
N THR A 522 -29.37 -23.60 0.92
CA THR A 522 -28.76 -24.69 1.69
C THR A 522 -29.85 -25.39 2.51
N PRO A 523 -30.12 -26.68 2.25
CA PRO A 523 -31.02 -27.46 3.07
C PRO A 523 -30.36 -27.83 4.41
N ILE A 524 -31.12 -27.74 5.49
CA ILE A 524 -30.73 -28.06 6.85
C ILE A 524 -31.76 -29.03 7.41
N VAL A 525 -31.31 -30.21 7.83
CA VAL A 525 -32.17 -31.22 8.47
C VAL A 525 -31.64 -31.47 9.87
N VAL A 526 -32.51 -31.26 10.86
CA VAL A 526 -32.21 -31.53 12.28
C VAL A 526 -33.16 -32.58 12.82
N ASN A 527 -32.58 -33.54 13.54
CA ASN A 527 -33.33 -34.61 14.20
C ASN A 527 -33.52 -34.26 15.69
N ASN A 528 -34.63 -34.72 16.25
CA ASN A 528 -35.01 -34.53 17.66
C ASN A 528 -35.17 -33.08 18.14
N THR A 529 -35.15 -32.10 17.22
CA THR A 529 -35.27 -30.67 17.53
C THR A 529 -36.10 -29.95 16.48
N VAL A 530 -36.83 -28.91 16.89
CA VAL A 530 -37.46 -27.90 16.03
C VAL A 530 -37.15 -26.52 16.62
N TYR A 531 -37.03 -25.49 15.78
CA TYR A 531 -36.58 -24.16 16.24
C TYR A 531 -37.73 -23.14 16.37
N GLY A 532 -38.94 -23.48 15.92
CA GLY A 532 -40.12 -22.63 16.03
C GLY A 532 -40.01 -21.36 15.20
N VAL A 533 -39.35 -21.45 14.05
CA VAL A 533 -39.06 -20.29 13.17
C VAL A 533 -40.06 -20.18 12.04
N LYS A 534 -40.14 -19.00 11.42
CA LYS A 534 -40.96 -18.72 10.24
C LYS A 534 -40.07 -18.45 9.04
N MET A 535 -40.61 -18.59 7.84
CA MET A 535 -39.97 -18.10 6.61
C MET A 535 -39.62 -16.62 6.74
N GLY A 536 -38.50 -16.22 6.14
CA GLY A 536 -37.97 -14.86 6.19
C GLY A 536 -36.58 -14.76 6.84
N PRO A 537 -36.07 -13.54 7.03
CA PRO A 537 -34.70 -13.31 7.49
C PRO A 537 -34.39 -13.98 8.83
N CYS A 538 -33.24 -14.65 8.88
CA CYS A 538 -32.84 -15.45 10.02
C CYS A 538 -31.34 -15.33 10.33
N VAL A 539 -30.99 -15.75 11.55
CA VAL A 539 -29.64 -16.10 11.95
C VAL A 539 -29.58 -17.61 12.19
N VAL A 540 -28.52 -18.23 11.70
CA VAL A 540 -28.12 -19.60 12.02
C VAL A 540 -26.87 -19.51 12.90
N LYS A 541 -27.00 -19.92 14.16
CA LYS A 541 -25.90 -20.00 15.11
C LYS A 541 -25.26 -21.39 15.04
N GLY A 542 -23.94 -21.44 15.11
CA GLY A 542 -23.17 -22.67 14.86
C GLY A 542 -23.04 -22.97 13.37
N SER A 543 -22.77 -24.23 13.03
CA SER A 543 -22.54 -24.63 11.64
C SER A 543 -23.83 -24.80 10.84
N LEU A 544 -23.81 -24.57 9.53
CA LEU A 544 -24.97 -24.84 8.66
C LEU A 544 -25.33 -26.33 8.59
N GLN A 545 -24.39 -27.24 8.86
CA GLN A 545 -24.61 -28.68 8.84
C GLN A 545 -25.24 -29.21 10.14
N ALA A 546 -24.91 -28.57 11.26
CA ALA A 546 -25.42 -28.89 12.58
C ALA A 546 -25.57 -27.57 13.36
N PRO A 547 -26.69 -26.85 13.19
CA PRO A 547 -26.89 -25.57 13.85
C PRO A 547 -27.22 -25.76 15.32
N ASP A 548 -26.68 -24.88 16.16
CA ASP A 548 -27.04 -24.82 17.59
C ASP A 548 -28.45 -24.24 17.74
N ARG A 549 -28.74 -23.22 16.92
CA ARG A 549 -30.03 -22.55 16.91
C ARG A 549 -30.29 -21.81 15.61
N ILE A 550 -31.51 -21.88 15.11
CA ILE A 550 -32.03 -20.97 14.09
C ILE A 550 -33.00 -20.00 14.76
N SER A 551 -32.96 -18.72 14.40
CA SER A 551 -33.88 -17.71 14.93
C SER A 551 -34.20 -16.66 13.88
N ASN A 552 -35.44 -16.17 13.85
CA ASN A 552 -35.80 -15.03 13.01
C ASN A 552 -35.15 -13.75 13.53
N LEU A 553 -34.75 -12.88 12.60
CA LEU A 553 -34.21 -11.55 12.90
C LEU A 553 -35.33 -10.57 13.27
N THR A 554 -34.97 -9.48 13.95
CA THR A 554 -35.93 -8.44 14.30
C THR A 554 -36.08 -7.45 13.15
N GLU A 555 -37.33 -7.21 12.74
CA GLU A 555 -37.67 -6.31 11.63
C GLU A 555 -37.64 -4.84 12.04
N VAL A 556 -37.13 -3.98 11.15
CA VAL A 556 -37.25 -2.53 11.23
C VAL A 556 -37.48 -1.90 9.86
N LYS A 557 -38.46 -0.98 9.78
CA LYS A 557 -38.72 -0.21 8.56
C LYS A 557 -37.68 0.90 8.40
N LEU A 558 -37.16 1.06 7.19
CA LEU A 558 -36.12 2.03 6.88
C LEU A 558 -36.68 3.15 5.99
N ASP A 559 -36.34 4.39 6.34
CA ASP A 559 -36.63 5.59 5.55
C ASP A 559 -35.54 5.86 4.53
N GLY A 560 -34.34 5.33 4.78
CA GLY A 560 -33.21 5.44 3.86
C GLY A 560 -31.95 4.81 4.42
N VAL A 561 -30.95 4.71 3.55
CA VAL A 561 -29.60 4.24 3.90
C VAL A 561 -28.61 5.29 3.42
N SER A 562 -27.63 5.62 4.27
CA SER A 562 -26.56 6.55 3.97
C SER A 562 -25.23 5.89 4.31
N GLY A 563 -24.50 5.45 3.28
CA GLY A 563 -23.28 4.66 3.45
C GLY A 563 -23.56 3.36 4.21
N THR A 564 -22.84 3.14 5.31
CA THR A 564 -22.98 1.95 6.18
C THR A 564 -24.00 2.13 7.31
N THR A 565 -24.89 3.14 7.22
CA THR A 565 -25.90 3.42 8.26
C THR A 565 -27.30 3.46 7.67
N ALA A 566 -28.20 2.69 8.24
CA ALA A 566 -29.63 2.76 7.95
C ALA A 566 -30.35 3.73 8.89
N LEU A 567 -31.35 4.42 8.36
CA LEU A 567 -32.16 5.41 9.06
C LEU A 567 -33.61 4.94 9.10
N THR A 568 -34.24 5.14 10.25
CA THR A 568 -35.66 4.85 10.46
C THR A 568 -36.47 6.14 10.59
N SER A 569 -37.80 6.06 10.50
CA SER A 569 -38.71 7.20 10.65
C SER A 569 -38.65 7.89 12.00
N SER A 570 -38.15 7.23 13.04
CA SER A 570 -37.89 7.82 14.36
C SER A 570 -36.52 8.51 14.45
N SER A 571 -35.78 8.63 13.33
CA SER A 571 -34.39 9.09 13.26
C SER A 571 -33.39 8.21 14.02
N GLN A 572 -33.78 6.98 14.38
CA GLN A 572 -32.86 6.00 14.95
C GLN A 572 -31.91 5.49 13.85
N LYS A 573 -30.62 5.44 14.16
CA LYS A 573 -29.54 4.98 13.27
C LYS A 573 -29.17 3.55 13.58
N PHE A 574 -29.08 2.71 12.56
CA PHE A 574 -28.59 1.35 12.70
C PHE A 574 -27.33 1.17 11.84
N PRO A 575 -26.21 0.70 12.40
CA PRO A 575 -25.08 0.29 11.57
C PRO A 575 -25.52 -0.90 10.71
N ILE A 576 -25.07 -0.91 9.46
CA ILE A 576 -25.24 -2.03 8.53
C ILE A 576 -23.94 -2.83 8.58
N TRP A 577 -24.06 -4.14 8.76
CA TRP A 577 -22.91 -5.03 8.70
C TRP A 577 -22.31 -5.00 7.29
N GLU A 578 -20.98 -5.03 7.19
CA GLU A 578 -20.30 -4.95 5.89
C GLU A 578 -20.65 -6.13 4.96
N HIS A 579 -21.00 -7.28 5.55
CA HIS A 579 -21.44 -8.48 4.85
C HIS A 579 -22.96 -8.68 4.93
N ALA A 580 -23.73 -7.62 5.17
CA ALA A 580 -25.18 -7.73 5.22
C ALA A 580 -25.75 -8.25 3.89
N ALA A 581 -26.58 -9.29 3.96
CA ALA A 581 -27.21 -9.87 2.78
C ALA A 581 -28.34 -8.96 2.29
N VAL A 582 -28.36 -8.63 1.00
CA VAL A 582 -29.37 -7.75 0.40
C VAL A 582 -30.19 -8.53 -0.61
N TYR A 583 -31.51 -8.56 -0.44
CA TYR A 583 -32.42 -9.27 -1.33
C TYR A 583 -33.51 -8.35 -1.87
N GLU A 584 -33.78 -8.45 -3.16
CA GLU A 584 -35.02 -7.97 -3.77
C GLU A 584 -36.11 -9.03 -3.62
N VAL A 585 -37.28 -8.63 -3.12
CA VAL A 585 -38.41 -9.53 -2.96
C VAL A 585 -39.36 -9.33 -4.13
N ARG A 586 -39.57 -10.38 -4.93
CA ARG A 586 -40.49 -10.38 -6.08
C ARG A 586 -41.41 -11.59 -5.99
N ASN A 587 -42.73 -11.36 -6.00
CA ASN A 587 -43.75 -12.41 -5.90
C ASN A 587 -43.54 -13.39 -4.72
N GLY A 588 -42.98 -12.91 -3.60
CA GLY A 588 -42.69 -13.73 -2.42
C GLY A 588 -41.37 -14.52 -2.45
N SER A 589 -40.64 -14.47 -3.57
CA SER A 589 -39.30 -15.05 -3.70
C SER A 589 -38.21 -14.00 -3.48
N TYR A 590 -37.05 -14.46 -3.01
CA TYR A 590 -35.89 -13.63 -2.70
C TYR A 590 -34.86 -13.74 -3.82
N TYR A 591 -34.34 -12.58 -4.26
CA TYR A 591 -33.31 -12.50 -5.28
C TYR A 591 -32.15 -11.69 -4.74
N LEU A 592 -30.94 -12.27 -4.71
CA LEU A 592 -29.76 -11.56 -4.24
C LEU A 592 -29.54 -10.25 -5.03
N SER A 593 -29.22 -9.19 -4.32
CA SER A 593 -28.95 -7.86 -4.85
C SER A 593 -27.82 -7.19 -4.08
N SER A 594 -27.63 -5.89 -4.27
CA SER A 594 -26.61 -5.10 -3.60
C SER A 594 -27.20 -3.83 -2.98
N LEU A 595 -26.52 -3.29 -1.96
CA LEU A 595 -26.95 -2.08 -1.28
C LEU A 595 -27.04 -0.88 -2.24
N ASP A 596 -26.07 -0.72 -3.13
CA ASP A 596 -26.04 0.36 -4.13
C ASP A 596 -27.26 0.30 -5.06
N ARG A 597 -27.66 -0.90 -5.46
CA ARG A 597 -28.78 -1.09 -6.39
C ARG A 597 -30.12 -0.78 -5.74
N VAL A 598 -30.32 -1.21 -4.49
CA VAL A 598 -31.61 -1.03 -3.80
C VAL A 598 -31.77 0.37 -3.20
N THR A 599 -30.68 1.10 -3.01
CA THR A 599 -30.70 2.50 -2.52
C THR A 599 -30.87 3.52 -3.65
N GLY A 600 -30.47 3.17 -4.88
CA GLY A 600 -30.66 4.02 -6.08
C GLY A 600 -31.98 3.83 -6.83
N GLY A 601 -32.84 2.91 -6.40
CA GLY A 601 -34.11 2.59 -7.09
C GLY A 601 -35.36 2.87 -6.24
N ASP A 602 -36.53 2.76 -6.87
CA ASP A 602 -37.85 2.95 -6.23
C ASP A 602 -38.26 1.73 -5.38
N TYR A 603 -37.54 1.51 -4.28
CA TYR A 603 -37.79 0.41 -3.34
C TYR A 603 -38.20 0.92 -1.96
N THR A 604 -39.11 0.18 -1.32
CA THR A 604 -39.29 0.23 0.13
C THR A 604 -38.33 -0.75 0.79
N LEU A 605 -37.45 -0.22 1.66
CA LEU A 605 -36.42 -0.99 2.35
C LEU A 605 -36.89 -1.42 3.75
N THR A 606 -36.62 -2.68 4.09
CA THR A 606 -36.82 -3.23 5.43
C THR A 606 -35.50 -3.84 5.91
N GLY A 607 -35.00 -3.37 7.04
CA GLY A 607 -33.81 -3.91 7.68
C GLY A 607 -34.15 -4.98 8.69
N TYR A 608 -33.28 -5.96 8.83
CA TYR A 608 -33.40 -7.02 9.82
C TYR A 608 -32.11 -7.11 10.63
N TYR A 609 -32.23 -6.95 11.95
CA TYR A 609 -31.11 -6.89 12.87
C TYR A 609 -31.16 -8.04 13.89
N ASP A 610 -30.00 -8.42 14.40
CA ASP A 610 -29.79 -9.56 15.31
C ASP A 610 -30.10 -9.22 16.77
N LYS A 611 -29.69 -8.03 17.23
CA LYS A 611 -29.92 -7.52 18.59
C LYS A 611 -29.89 -5.99 18.65
N ALA A 612 -30.18 -5.42 19.81
CA ALA A 612 -30.15 -3.96 19.97
C ALA A 612 -28.76 -3.38 19.68
N GLN A 613 -28.71 -2.16 19.12
CA GLN A 613 -27.44 -1.51 18.75
C GLN A 613 -26.50 -1.35 19.95
N ASN A 614 -27.03 -0.96 21.10
CA ASN A 614 -26.26 -0.83 22.35
C ASN A 614 -25.76 -2.17 22.90
N GLN A 615 -26.12 -3.30 22.29
CA GLN A 615 -25.64 -4.64 22.59
C GLN A 615 -24.77 -5.22 21.45
N GLY A 616 -24.27 -4.36 20.55
CA GLY A 616 -23.41 -4.76 19.43
C GLY A 616 -24.15 -5.11 18.15
N GLY A 617 -25.48 -5.02 18.14
CA GLY A 617 -26.29 -5.40 17.01
C GLY A 617 -26.23 -4.43 15.83
N CYS A 618 -26.44 -4.97 14.64
CA CYS A 618 -26.42 -4.26 13.37
C CYS A 618 -27.42 -4.90 12.40
N ILE A 619 -27.72 -4.21 11.30
CA ILE A 619 -28.52 -4.79 10.22
C ILE A 619 -27.69 -5.86 9.51
N ARG A 620 -28.26 -7.07 9.45
CA ARG A 620 -27.65 -8.27 8.87
C ARG A 620 -28.26 -8.65 7.54
N VAL A 621 -29.55 -8.36 7.36
CA VAL A 621 -30.28 -8.63 6.13
C VAL A 621 -31.12 -7.40 5.76
N LEU A 622 -31.11 -7.02 4.48
CA LEU A 622 -31.99 -6.01 3.92
C LEU A 622 -32.91 -6.63 2.87
N LEU A 623 -34.21 -6.35 2.99
CA LEU A 623 -35.20 -6.69 1.98
C LEU A 623 -35.67 -5.43 1.27
N ALA A 624 -35.59 -5.44 -0.06
CA ALA A 624 -36.07 -4.38 -0.94
C ALA A 624 -37.33 -4.86 -1.68
N ARG A 625 -38.43 -4.10 -1.56
CA ARG A 625 -39.69 -4.35 -2.27
C ARG A 625 -39.94 -3.21 -3.23
N ALA A 626 -40.11 -3.52 -4.52
CA ALA A 626 -40.45 -2.50 -5.51
C ALA A 626 -41.80 -1.85 -5.14
N GLN A 627 -41.89 -0.53 -5.27
CA GLN A 627 -43.11 0.21 -5.00
C GLN A 627 -44.18 0.03 -6.07
#